data_AF-A0A3M7KYY1-F1
#
_entry.id   AF-A0A3M7KYY1-F1
#
_cell.length_a   1.000
_cell.length_b   1.000
_cell.length_c   1.000
_cell.angle_alpha   90.00
_cell.angle_beta   90.00
_cell.angle_gamma   90.00
#
_symmetry.space_group_name_H-M   'P 1'
#
loop_
_entity.id
_entity.type
_entity.pdbx_description
1 polymer ?
#
loop_
_entity_poly.entity_id
_entity_poly.type
_entity_poly.pdbx_seq_one_letter_code
_entity_poly.pdbx_strand_id
1 'polypeptide(L)'
;VGLGWRASGSVMEAQRRAMQQAQELQAYMKDLLKWEKDVEVKPRGLREEGNEHFRKGRLNEAAASYTTSLKLKPTPAAFANRAAVYLKRREWDRAEADCSACLELDAGFVKAYHRRATAREALGDMHGAAADFERVFCHDPSSTQAVESRARCLRAFLDSQPSNGAPSPGSQGPSGPLQVSVSLEACEPGPSPGVSLLLEQEAGGSAAALGVEFERAWRGSKRDPPAQAALLCAIPPARLPHLLTHVLNPELLAEVAMRVLESVARRQPSLALDLLRALRCVPRFPMLAMGLAPRQCAALRNAWDGCGGLPGAEPELLKAFGLQ
;
A
#
# COMPACT_ATOMS: atom_id res chain seq x y z
N VAL A 1 23.92 -66.86 44.94
CA VAL A 1 24.67 -65.77 44.27
C VAL A 1 24.48 -65.92 42.77
N GLY A 2 23.64 -65.11 42.10
CA GLY A 2 23.39 -65.34 40.66
C GLY A 2 22.41 -64.43 39.91
N LEU A 3 21.80 -63.43 40.54
CA LEU A 3 20.77 -62.59 39.90
C LEU A 3 21.25 -61.19 39.49
N GLY A 4 22.46 -60.75 39.85
CA GLY A 4 22.94 -59.38 39.63
C GLY A 4 23.49 -59.06 38.22
N TRP A 5 23.86 -60.07 37.41
CA TRP A 5 24.59 -59.84 36.16
C TRP A 5 23.69 -59.76 34.91
N ARG A 6 22.45 -60.25 34.96
CA ARG A 6 21.53 -60.20 33.80
C ARG A 6 20.93 -58.82 33.57
N ALA A 7 20.73 -58.03 34.64
CA ALA A 7 20.17 -56.69 34.54
C ALA A 7 21.15 -55.70 33.85
N SER A 8 22.46 -55.79 34.12
CA SER A 8 23.47 -54.91 33.53
C SER A 8 23.67 -55.14 32.03
N GLY A 9 23.55 -56.38 31.55
CA GLY A 9 23.60 -56.69 30.12
C GLY A 9 22.41 -56.11 29.34
N SER A 10 21.21 -56.21 29.92
CA SER A 10 19.99 -55.64 29.35
C SER A 10 20.03 -54.12 29.22
N VAL A 11 20.62 -53.41 30.21
CA VAL A 11 20.74 -51.95 30.17
C VAL A 11 21.76 -51.52 29.09
N MET A 12 22.89 -52.22 28.98
CA MET A 12 23.91 -51.94 27.95
C MET A 12 23.41 -52.24 26.53
N GLU A 13 22.55 -53.25 26.35
CA GLU A 13 21.89 -53.52 25.08
C GLU A 13 20.83 -52.47 24.75
N ALA A 14 20.01 -52.07 25.72
CA ALA A 14 19.05 -50.98 25.55
C ALA A 14 19.75 -49.67 25.18
N GLN A 15 20.89 -49.36 25.82
CA GLN A 15 21.68 -48.18 25.53
C GLN A 15 22.34 -48.22 24.14
N ARG A 16 22.82 -49.39 23.70
CA ARG A 16 23.31 -49.58 22.32
C ARG A 16 22.20 -49.41 21.28
N ARG A 17 21.01 -49.96 21.52
CA ARG A 17 19.84 -49.77 20.65
C ARG A 17 19.43 -48.31 20.58
N ALA A 18 19.41 -47.61 21.71
CA ALA A 18 19.12 -46.18 21.75
C ALA A 18 20.16 -45.35 20.97
N MET A 19 21.44 -45.69 21.08
CA MET A 19 22.50 -45.03 20.30
C MET A 19 22.38 -45.29 18.79
N GLN A 20 22.06 -46.52 18.39
CA GLN A 20 21.80 -46.87 16.99
C GLN A 20 20.58 -46.12 16.44
N GLN A 21 19.48 -46.09 17.19
CA GLN A 21 18.30 -45.29 16.83
C GLN A 21 18.61 -43.80 16.71
N ALA A 22 19.45 -43.25 17.61
CA ALA A 22 19.88 -41.86 17.52
C ALA A 22 20.71 -41.59 16.25
N GLN A 23 21.58 -42.52 15.85
CA GLN A 23 22.35 -42.43 14.61
C GLN A 23 21.47 -42.53 13.36
N GLU A 24 20.48 -43.43 13.35
CA GLU A 24 19.51 -43.55 12.26
C GLU A 24 18.65 -42.30 12.12
N LEU A 25 18.17 -41.74 13.24
CA LEU A 25 17.45 -40.47 13.25
C LEU A 25 18.32 -39.32 12.72
N GLN A 26 19.61 -39.30 13.10
CA GLN A 26 20.54 -38.28 12.61
C GLN A 26 20.80 -38.42 11.09
N ALA A 27 20.89 -39.65 10.57
CA ALA A 27 21.00 -39.90 9.13
C ALA A 27 19.73 -39.45 8.39
N TYR A 28 18.55 -39.81 8.92
CA TYR A 28 17.26 -39.38 8.36
C TYR A 28 17.12 -37.84 8.34
N MET A 29 17.48 -37.17 9.43
CA MET A 29 17.48 -35.70 9.50
C MET A 29 18.42 -35.07 8.47
N LYS A 30 19.59 -35.67 8.23
CA LYS A 30 20.54 -35.19 7.22
C LYS A 30 19.97 -35.33 5.80
N ASP A 31 19.31 -36.44 5.50
CA ASP A 31 18.68 -36.67 4.21
C ASP A 31 17.49 -35.74 3.98
N LEU A 32 16.71 -35.49 5.03
CA LEU A 32 15.61 -34.51 5.00
C LEU A 32 16.13 -33.10 4.71
N LEU A 33 17.18 -32.66 5.41
CA LEU A 33 17.83 -31.36 5.15
C LEU A 33 18.38 -31.24 3.73
N LYS A 34 18.91 -32.34 3.17
CA LYS A 34 19.37 -32.38 1.79
C LYS A 34 18.17 -32.25 0.83
N TRP A 35 17.10 -32.98 1.08
CA TRP A 35 15.89 -32.91 0.28
C TRP A 35 15.27 -31.49 0.29
N GLU A 36 15.19 -30.85 1.45
CA GLU A 36 14.72 -29.46 1.58
C GLU A 36 15.56 -28.49 0.75
N LYS A 37 16.89 -28.63 0.80
CA LYS A 37 17.80 -27.84 -0.05
C LYS A 37 17.56 -28.10 -1.54
N ASP A 38 17.43 -29.35 -1.95
CA ASP A 38 17.22 -29.71 -3.36
C ASP A 38 15.87 -29.18 -3.89
N VAL A 39 14.83 -29.18 -3.05
CA VAL A 39 13.52 -28.59 -3.35
C VAL A 39 13.61 -27.07 -3.51
N GLU A 40 14.55 -26.41 -2.85
CA GLU A 40 14.76 -24.96 -2.99
C GLU A 40 15.69 -24.58 -4.16
N VAL A 41 16.74 -25.37 -4.41
CA VAL A 41 17.73 -25.09 -5.46
C VAL A 41 17.16 -25.39 -6.86
N LYS A 42 16.39 -26.47 -7.03
CA LYS A 42 15.86 -26.86 -8.36
C LYS A 42 14.96 -25.79 -9.00
N PRO A 43 13.94 -25.22 -8.33
CA PRO A 43 13.11 -24.17 -8.91
C PRO A 43 13.90 -22.90 -9.21
N ARG A 44 14.90 -22.57 -8.37
CA ARG A 44 15.80 -21.43 -8.58
C ARG A 44 16.61 -21.60 -9.87
N GLY A 45 17.20 -22.79 -10.09
CA GLY A 45 17.95 -23.10 -11.30
C GLY A 45 17.10 -22.97 -12.57
N LEU A 46 15.89 -23.51 -12.57
CA LEU A 46 14.94 -23.39 -13.70
C LEU A 46 14.54 -21.94 -14.00
N ARG A 47 14.39 -21.11 -12.96
CA ARG A 47 14.12 -19.67 -13.11
C ARG A 47 15.32 -18.95 -13.72
N GLU A 48 16.54 -19.30 -13.32
CA GLU A 48 17.77 -18.71 -13.86
C GLU A 48 18.00 -19.13 -15.32
N GLU A 49 17.72 -20.38 -15.66
CA GLU A 49 17.69 -20.87 -17.03
C GLU A 49 16.66 -20.10 -17.87
N GLY A 50 15.44 -19.91 -17.35
CA GLY A 50 14.42 -19.08 -18.00
C GLY A 50 14.89 -17.64 -18.25
N ASN A 51 15.64 -17.05 -17.31
CA ASN A 51 16.22 -15.71 -17.48
C ASN A 51 17.27 -15.69 -18.61
N GLU A 52 18.06 -16.75 -18.72
CA GLU A 52 19.06 -16.91 -19.78
C GLU A 52 18.40 -17.00 -21.16
N HIS A 53 17.36 -17.83 -21.29
CA HIS A 53 16.57 -17.91 -22.52
C HIS A 53 15.91 -16.57 -22.87
N PHE A 54 15.39 -15.85 -21.87
CA PHE A 54 14.80 -14.53 -22.06
C PHE A 54 15.82 -13.50 -22.55
N ARG A 55 17.05 -13.51 -22.01
CA ARG A 55 18.15 -12.65 -22.47
C ARG A 55 18.58 -12.97 -23.90
N LYS A 56 18.55 -14.25 -24.28
CA LYS A 56 18.82 -14.73 -25.65
C LYS A 56 17.64 -14.57 -26.62
N GLY A 57 16.52 -13.99 -26.19
CA GLY A 57 15.34 -13.76 -27.02
C GLY A 57 14.48 -15.00 -27.29
N ARG A 58 14.81 -16.16 -26.69
CA ARG A 58 14.06 -17.41 -26.85
C ARG A 58 12.87 -17.44 -25.90
N LEU A 59 11.82 -16.71 -26.27
CA LEU A 59 10.64 -16.48 -25.42
C LEU A 59 9.86 -17.76 -25.10
N ASN A 60 9.73 -18.70 -26.05
CA ASN A 60 8.99 -19.95 -25.82
C ASN A 60 9.68 -20.85 -24.80
N GLU A 61 11.00 -21.01 -24.92
CA GLU A 61 11.82 -21.77 -23.97
C GLU A 61 11.80 -21.10 -22.59
N ALA A 62 11.93 -19.77 -22.53
CA ALA A 62 11.84 -19.03 -21.28
C ALA A 62 10.49 -19.28 -20.55
N ALA A 63 9.36 -19.19 -21.28
CA ALA A 63 8.05 -19.48 -20.71
C ALA A 63 7.92 -20.93 -20.20
N ALA A 64 8.52 -21.90 -20.92
CA ALA A 64 8.54 -23.29 -20.50
C ALA A 64 9.34 -23.48 -19.20
N SER A 65 10.55 -22.92 -19.11
CA SER A 65 11.41 -23.00 -17.91
C SER A 65 10.76 -22.32 -16.69
N TYR A 66 10.09 -21.18 -16.87
CA TYR A 66 9.33 -20.57 -15.77
C TYR A 66 8.13 -21.42 -15.36
N THR A 67 7.45 -22.05 -16.32
CA THR A 67 6.29 -22.91 -16.02
C THR A 67 6.71 -24.16 -15.26
N THR A 68 7.84 -24.78 -15.60
CA THR A 68 8.39 -25.91 -14.83
C THR A 68 8.84 -25.46 -13.43
N SER A 69 9.49 -24.30 -13.32
CA SER A 69 9.85 -23.70 -12.03
C SER A 69 8.62 -23.49 -11.12
N LEU A 70 7.55 -22.90 -11.67
CA LEU A 70 6.29 -22.65 -10.96
C LEU A 70 5.55 -23.93 -10.56
N LYS A 71 5.63 -25.00 -11.35
CA LYS A 71 5.07 -26.31 -11.00
C LYS A 71 5.76 -26.95 -9.80
N LEU A 72 7.06 -26.69 -9.62
CA LEU A 72 7.81 -27.20 -8.47
C LEU A 72 7.58 -26.32 -7.23
N LYS A 73 7.74 -25.01 -7.37
CA LYS A 73 7.52 -24.03 -6.30
C LYS A 73 7.02 -22.71 -6.89
N PRO A 74 5.77 -22.31 -6.62
CA PRO A 74 5.27 -20.99 -6.97
C PRO A 74 6.10 -19.92 -6.26
N THR A 75 6.66 -18.97 -7.02
CA THR A 75 7.44 -17.87 -6.46
C THR A 75 7.08 -16.56 -7.16
N PRO A 76 7.03 -15.41 -6.44
CA PRO A 76 6.73 -14.11 -7.04
C PRO A 76 7.65 -13.81 -8.23
N ALA A 77 8.95 -14.05 -8.07
CA ALA A 77 9.94 -13.81 -9.13
C ALA A 77 9.69 -14.63 -10.40
N ALA A 78 9.27 -15.90 -10.28
CA ALA A 78 8.99 -16.73 -11.45
C ALA A 78 7.71 -16.27 -12.17
N PHE A 79 6.66 -15.90 -11.44
CA PHE A 79 5.45 -15.31 -12.04
C PHE A 79 5.74 -13.99 -12.74
N ALA A 80 6.43 -13.06 -12.09
CA ALA A 80 6.77 -11.77 -12.69
C ALA A 80 7.68 -11.90 -13.93
N ASN A 81 8.59 -12.87 -13.93
CA ASN A 81 9.46 -13.13 -15.07
C ASN A 81 8.70 -13.79 -16.22
N ARG A 82 7.75 -14.71 -15.95
CA ARG A 82 6.87 -15.30 -16.98
C ARG A 82 5.92 -14.26 -17.57
N ALA A 83 5.34 -13.39 -16.75
CA ALA A 83 4.55 -12.24 -17.22
C ALA A 83 5.35 -11.34 -18.18
N ALA A 84 6.65 -11.12 -17.91
CA ALA A 84 7.52 -10.39 -18.82
C ALA A 84 7.63 -11.03 -20.22
N VAL A 85 7.63 -12.36 -20.28
CA VAL A 85 7.61 -13.12 -21.54
C VAL A 85 6.29 -12.91 -22.26
N TYR A 86 5.17 -13.03 -21.55
CA TYR A 86 3.83 -12.85 -22.11
C TYR A 86 3.61 -11.43 -22.63
N LEU A 87 4.10 -10.40 -21.94
CA LEU A 87 4.10 -9.02 -22.44
C LEU A 87 4.85 -8.89 -23.76
N LYS A 88 6.04 -9.49 -23.89
CA LYS A 88 6.79 -9.48 -25.16
C LYS A 88 6.07 -10.22 -26.29
N ARG A 89 5.27 -11.24 -25.95
CA ARG A 89 4.45 -12.01 -26.89
C ARG A 89 3.10 -11.37 -27.19
N ARG A 90 2.75 -10.24 -26.54
CA ARG A 90 1.43 -9.60 -26.62
C ARG A 90 0.29 -10.48 -26.11
N GLU A 91 0.58 -11.41 -25.19
CA GLU A 91 -0.40 -12.24 -24.50
C GLU A 91 -0.83 -11.55 -23.20
N TRP A 92 -1.62 -10.48 -23.35
CA TRP A 92 -1.93 -9.56 -22.25
C TRP A 92 -2.72 -10.21 -21.12
N ASP A 93 -3.73 -11.03 -21.42
CA ASP A 93 -4.55 -11.71 -20.41
C ASP A 93 -3.72 -12.63 -19.50
N ARG A 94 -2.78 -13.37 -20.11
CA ARG A 94 -1.87 -14.26 -19.37
C ARG A 94 -0.85 -13.48 -18.56
N ALA A 95 -0.39 -12.34 -19.07
CA ALA A 95 0.50 -11.45 -18.34
C ALA A 95 -0.20 -10.86 -17.11
N GLU A 96 -1.45 -10.41 -17.24
CA GLU A 96 -2.24 -9.92 -16.12
C GLU A 96 -2.45 -10.99 -15.06
N ALA A 97 -2.85 -12.20 -15.46
CA ALA A 97 -3.08 -13.32 -14.54
C ALA A 97 -1.80 -13.67 -13.74
N ASP A 98 -0.65 -13.76 -14.41
CA ASP A 98 0.63 -14.03 -13.75
C ASP A 98 1.05 -12.89 -12.81
N CYS A 99 0.80 -11.63 -13.19
CA CYS A 99 1.09 -10.51 -12.32
C CYS A 99 0.18 -10.48 -11.08
N SER A 100 -1.10 -10.83 -11.23
CA SER A 100 -2.02 -10.92 -10.09
C SER A 100 -1.62 -12.05 -9.14
N ALA A 101 -1.28 -13.24 -9.65
CA ALA A 101 -0.75 -14.33 -8.84
C ALA A 101 0.58 -13.96 -8.14
N CYS A 102 1.43 -13.16 -8.80
CA CYS A 102 2.64 -12.64 -8.18
C CYS A 102 2.33 -11.72 -6.98
N LEU A 103 1.32 -10.85 -7.11
CA LEU A 103 0.93 -9.88 -6.09
C LEU A 103 0.16 -10.52 -4.93
N GLU A 104 -0.53 -11.63 -5.18
CA GLU A 104 -1.12 -12.47 -4.12
C GLU A 104 -0.04 -13.09 -3.21
N LEU A 105 1.11 -13.46 -3.79
CA LEU A 105 2.24 -13.99 -3.04
C LEU A 105 3.10 -12.90 -2.38
N ASP A 106 3.28 -11.77 -3.06
CA ASP A 106 4.04 -10.61 -2.56
C ASP A 106 3.40 -9.30 -3.03
N ALA A 107 2.58 -8.72 -2.15
CA ALA A 107 1.88 -7.46 -2.41
C ALA A 107 2.82 -6.25 -2.58
N GLY A 108 4.11 -6.38 -2.21
CA GLY A 108 5.15 -5.35 -2.36
C GLY A 108 5.96 -5.46 -3.65
N PHE A 109 5.64 -6.42 -4.55
CA PHE A 109 6.43 -6.66 -5.75
C PHE A 109 6.18 -5.59 -6.83
N VAL A 110 6.86 -4.44 -6.73
CA VAL A 110 6.69 -3.24 -7.59
C VAL A 110 6.71 -3.55 -9.09
N LYS A 111 7.61 -4.44 -9.53
CA LYS A 111 7.73 -4.83 -10.95
C LYS A 111 6.47 -5.53 -11.47
N ALA A 112 5.71 -6.22 -10.62
CA ALA A 112 4.47 -6.87 -11.02
C ALA A 112 3.36 -5.84 -11.25
N TYR A 113 3.25 -4.80 -10.42
CA TYR A 113 2.32 -3.68 -10.69
C TYR A 113 2.62 -3.00 -12.01
N HIS A 114 3.88 -2.66 -12.29
CA HIS A 114 4.24 -2.05 -13.58
C HIS A 114 3.88 -2.96 -14.77
N ARG A 115 4.17 -4.27 -14.67
CA ARG A 115 3.87 -5.22 -15.76
C ARG A 115 2.37 -5.43 -15.95
N ARG A 116 1.60 -5.48 -14.85
CA ARG A 116 0.14 -5.60 -14.88
C ARG A 116 -0.51 -4.36 -15.48
N ALA A 117 -0.02 -3.18 -15.11
CA ALA A 117 -0.47 -1.91 -15.68
C ALA A 117 -0.29 -1.89 -17.20
N THR A 118 0.89 -2.29 -17.71
CA THR A 118 1.14 -2.39 -19.15
C THR A 118 0.24 -3.42 -19.84
N ALA A 119 -0.07 -4.55 -19.20
CA ALA A 119 -1.00 -5.53 -19.74
C ALA A 119 -2.43 -4.96 -19.82
N ARG A 120 -2.88 -4.29 -18.76
CA ARG A 120 -4.22 -3.66 -18.67
C ARG A 120 -4.40 -2.51 -19.64
N GLU A 121 -3.38 -1.66 -19.82
CA GLU A 121 -3.35 -0.63 -20.87
C GLU A 121 -3.62 -1.27 -22.25
N ALA A 122 -2.98 -2.40 -22.55
CA ALA A 122 -3.16 -3.11 -23.81
C ALA A 122 -4.53 -3.81 -23.96
N LEU A 123 -5.15 -4.17 -22.83
CA LEU A 123 -6.51 -4.74 -22.78
C LEU A 123 -7.62 -3.68 -22.79
N GLY A 124 -7.27 -2.40 -22.61
CA GLY A 124 -8.24 -1.30 -22.54
C GLY A 124 -8.75 -0.98 -21.12
N ASP A 125 -8.29 -1.70 -20.09
CA ASP A 125 -8.60 -1.39 -18.69
C ASP A 125 -7.72 -0.24 -18.18
N MET A 126 -8.05 0.97 -18.64
CA MET A 126 -7.32 2.20 -18.30
C MET A 126 -7.45 2.55 -16.81
N HIS A 127 -8.58 2.21 -16.19
CA HIS A 127 -8.81 2.47 -14.77
C HIS A 127 -7.94 1.56 -13.89
N GLY A 128 -7.93 0.24 -14.17
CA GLY A 128 -7.08 -0.71 -13.46
C GLY A 128 -5.59 -0.45 -13.69
N ALA A 129 -5.19 -0.04 -14.90
CA ALA A 129 -3.81 0.37 -15.18
C ALA A 129 -3.38 1.61 -14.39
N ALA A 130 -4.23 2.64 -14.29
CA ALA A 130 -3.93 3.83 -13.49
C ALA A 130 -3.73 3.51 -12.00
N ALA A 131 -4.56 2.62 -11.45
CA ALA A 131 -4.43 2.15 -10.06
C ALA A 131 -3.11 1.38 -9.83
N ASP A 132 -2.69 0.55 -10.78
CA ASP A 132 -1.42 -0.16 -10.69
C ASP A 132 -0.21 0.80 -10.80
N PHE A 133 -0.25 1.79 -11.68
CA PHE A 133 0.79 2.82 -11.76
C PHE A 133 0.86 3.70 -10.51
N GLU A 134 -0.27 3.95 -9.84
CA GLU A 134 -0.27 4.61 -8.53
C GLU A 134 0.51 3.80 -7.49
N ARG A 135 0.34 2.47 -7.47
CA ARG A 135 1.12 1.60 -6.58
C ARG A 135 2.62 1.67 -6.89
N VAL A 136 3.00 1.71 -8.17
CA VAL A 136 4.41 1.89 -8.58
C VAL A 136 4.95 3.22 -8.09
N PHE A 137 4.19 4.30 -8.26
CA PHE A 137 4.56 5.64 -7.81
C PHE A 137 4.71 5.72 -6.28
N CYS A 138 3.84 5.08 -5.51
CA CYS A 138 3.97 5.03 -4.05
C CYS A 138 5.28 4.39 -3.58
N HIS A 139 5.85 3.47 -4.36
CA HIS A 139 7.13 2.82 -4.05
C HIS A 139 8.34 3.60 -4.56
N ASP A 140 8.24 4.20 -5.75
CA ASP A 140 9.27 5.08 -6.32
C ASP A 140 8.66 6.42 -6.76
N PRO A 141 8.61 7.41 -5.85
CA PRO A 141 8.07 8.73 -6.15
C PRO A 141 8.89 9.53 -7.16
N SER A 142 10.13 9.10 -7.46
CA SER A 142 11.01 9.76 -8.43
C SER A 142 10.77 9.29 -9.87
N SER A 143 9.99 8.23 -10.05
CA SER A 143 9.68 7.67 -11.36
C SER A 143 8.72 8.56 -12.14
N THR A 144 9.27 9.45 -12.97
CA THR A 144 8.50 10.28 -13.92
C THR A 144 7.65 9.43 -14.85
N GLN A 145 8.18 8.26 -15.27
CA GLN A 145 7.48 7.31 -16.14
C GLN A 145 6.17 6.78 -15.52
N ALA A 146 6.14 6.52 -14.21
CA ALA A 146 4.94 6.05 -13.53
C ALA A 146 3.86 7.15 -13.46
N VAL A 147 4.28 8.39 -13.19
CA VAL A 147 3.38 9.56 -13.18
C VAL A 147 2.79 9.82 -14.55
N GLU A 148 3.63 9.87 -15.58
CA GLU A 148 3.18 10.08 -16.97
C GLU A 148 2.24 8.97 -17.43
N SER A 149 2.55 7.71 -17.11
CA SER A 149 1.72 6.58 -17.53
C SER A 149 0.38 6.53 -16.79
N ARG A 150 0.37 6.88 -15.50
CA ARG A 150 -0.88 7.08 -14.75
C ARG A 150 -1.73 8.20 -15.36
N ALA A 151 -1.15 9.37 -15.61
CA ALA A 151 -1.87 10.52 -16.17
C ALA A 151 -2.44 10.19 -17.56
N ARG A 152 -1.69 9.45 -18.38
CA ARG A 152 -2.13 8.95 -19.68
C ARG A 152 -3.33 8.01 -19.56
N CYS A 153 -3.27 7.04 -18.63
CA CYS A 153 -4.36 6.10 -18.37
C CYS A 153 -5.63 6.84 -17.90
N LEU A 154 -5.51 7.76 -16.94
CA LEU A 154 -6.65 8.52 -16.42
C LEU A 154 -7.29 9.39 -17.50
N ARG A 155 -6.48 10.05 -18.34
CA ARG A 155 -7.00 10.81 -19.48
C ARG A 155 -7.76 9.92 -20.46
N ALA A 156 -7.18 8.79 -20.84
CA ALA A 156 -7.83 7.82 -21.73
C ALA A 156 -9.14 7.25 -21.14
N PHE A 157 -9.21 7.10 -19.80
CA PHE A 157 -10.44 6.71 -19.11
C PHE A 157 -11.50 7.82 -19.10
N LEU A 158 -11.11 9.09 -18.91
CA LEU A 158 -12.03 10.22 -18.95
C LEU A 158 -12.56 10.47 -20.37
N ASP A 159 -11.71 10.33 -21.38
CA ASP A 159 -12.07 10.50 -22.79
C ASP A 159 -13.01 9.39 -23.29
N SER A 160 -12.98 8.20 -22.68
CA SER A 160 -13.86 7.08 -23.01
C SER A 160 -15.22 7.15 -22.30
N GLN A 161 -15.38 8.03 -21.30
CA GLN A 161 -16.67 8.29 -20.67
C GLN A 161 -17.52 9.16 -21.62
N PRO A 162 -18.75 8.76 -21.98
CA PRO A 162 -19.62 9.60 -22.78
C PRO A 162 -19.91 10.89 -22.00
N SER A 163 -19.72 12.04 -22.65
CA SER A 163 -20.08 13.34 -22.10
C SER A 163 -21.59 13.38 -21.86
N ASN A 164 -22.03 13.08 -20.65
CA ASN A 164 -23.37 13.48 -20.22
C ASN A 164 -23.35 15.02 -20.16
N GLY A 165 -24.10 15.61 -21.08
CA GLY A 165 -24.03 17.02 -21.45
C GLY A 165 -24.09 17.97 -20.25
N ALA A 166 -23.23 18.99 -20.30
CA ALA A 166 -23.34 20.15 -19.44
C ALA A 166 -24.71 20.83 -19.65
N PRO A 167 -25.49 21.11 -18.60
CA PRO A 167 -26.67 21.96 -18.73
C PRO A 167 -26.21 23.41 -18.95
N SER A 168 -26.72 24.04 -19.99
CA SER A 168 -26.46 25.45 -20.31
C SER A 168 -27.11 26.38 -19.28
N PRO A 169 -26.51 27.54 -18.94
CA PRO A 169 -27.09 28.48 -17.99
C PRO A 169 -28.13 29.36 -18.69
N GLY A 170 -29.39 29.28 -18.29
CA GLY A 170 -30.45 30.09 -18.90
C GLY A 170 -31.72 30.20 -18.09
N SER A 171 -32.01 31.43 -17.68
CA SER A 171 -33.31 32.02 -17.27
C SER A 171 -33.68 32.04 -15.79
N GLN A 172 -33.99 33.27 -15.35
CA GLN A 172 -34.36 33.72 -14.01
C GLN A 172 -35.88 33.73 -13.82
N GLY A 173 -36.34 33.28 -12.64
CA GLY A 173 -37.49 33.77 -11.84
C GLY A 173 -38.93 33.68 -12.40
N PRO A 174 -40.00 33.92 -11.57
CA PRO A 174 -39.98 34.50 -10.22
C PRO A 174 -40.88 33.80 -9.13
N SER A 175 -40.49 34.06 -7.88
CA SER A 175 -41.24 34.39 -6.65
C SER A 175 -42.69 33.90 -6.38
N GLY A 176 -42.87 33.25 -5.21
CA GLY A 176 -44.14 33.24 -4.46
C GLY A 176 -44.21 32.19 -3.35
N PRO A 177 -44.43 32.53 -2.06
CA PRO A 177 -43.97 31.74 -0.92
C PRO A 177 -45.05 30.82 -0.32
N LEU A 178 -44.64 29.76 0.39
CA LEU A 178 -45.27 29.29 1.64
C LEU A 178 -44.28 28.40 2.41
N GLN A 179 -43.99 28.84 3.63
CA GLN A 179 -43.13 28.22 4.62
C GLN A 179 -43.74 26.94 5.20
N VAL A 180 -42.94 25.89 5.36
CA VAL A 180 -42.92 25.12 6.62
C VAL A 180 -41.47 24.80 6.96
N SER A 181 -41.06 25.31 8.10
CA SER A 181 -39.77 25.23 8.76
C SER A 181 -39.41 23.81 9.20
N VAL A 182 -38.19 23.36 8.88
CA VAL A 182 -37.42 22.48 9.76
C VAL A 182 -36.07 23.14 9.97
N SER A 183 -35.81 23.48 11.23
CA SER A 183 -34.68 24.24 11.72
C SER A 183 -33.34 23.56 11.43
N LEU A 184 -32.58 24.16 10.52
CA LEU A 184 -31.11 24.08 10.48
C LEU A 184 -30.63 25.47 10.90
N GLU A 185 -30.41 25.65 12.20
CA GLU A 185 -29.76 26.88 12.67
C GLU A 185 -28.32 26.90 12.16
N ALA A 186 -28.06 27.97 11.42
CA ALA A 186 -26.80 28.33 10.83
C ALA A 186 -25.78 28.74 11.89
N CYS A 187 -24.51 28.45 11.60
CA CYS A 187 -23.45 29.42 11.84
C CYS A 187 -22.29 29.12 10.88
N GLU A 188 -22.37 29.72 9.69
CA GLU A 188 -21.19 29.99 8.87
C GLU A 188 -20.25 30.92 9.65
N PRO A 189 -18.94 30.85 9.37
CA PRO A 189 -18.42 31.92 8.53
C PRO A 189 -17.71 31.33 7.32
N GLY A 190 -17.89 32.00 6.19
CA GLY A 190 -17.39 31.59 4.89
C GLY A 190 -15.86 31.39 4.86
N PRO A 191 -15.36 30.78 3.77
CA PRO A 191 -14.00 30.27 3.74
C PRO A 191 -12.99 31.41 3.92
N SER A 192 -12.15 31.27 4.94
CA SER A 192 -10.96 32.09 5.12
C SER A 192 -10.13 32.05 3.82
N PRO A 193 -9.52 33.16 3.39
CA PRO A 193 -8.88 33.33 2.07
C PRO A 193 -7.74 32.35 1.74
N GLY A 194 -7.35 31.45 2.66
CA GLY A 194 -6.39 30.37 2.42
C GLY A 194 -6.99 29.09 1.83
N VAL A 195 -8.30 28.83 1.99
CA VAL A 195 -8.93 27.59 1.49
C VAL A 195 -9.29 27.71 0.01
N SER A 196 -9.65 28.91 -0.47
CA SER A 196 -9.89 29.15 -1.90
C SER A 196 -8.62 29.05 -2.75
N LEU A 197 -7.44 29.43 -2.22
CA LEU A 197 -6.18 29.36 -2.98
C LEU A 197 -5.71 27.91 -3.24
N LEU A 198 -5.98 27.00 -2.30
CA LEU A 198 -5.59 25.58 -2.38
C LEU A 198 -6.45 24.77 -3.36
N LEU A 199 -7.63 25.28 -3.72
CA LEU A 199 -8.57 24.61 -4.63
C LEU A 199 -8.59 25.23 -6.04
N GLU A 200 -8.08 26.45 -6.24
CA GLU A 200 -8.11 27.13 -7.56
C GLU A 200 -6.81 27.04 -8.37
N GLN A 201 -5.68 26.55 -7.84
CA GLN A 201 -4.46 26.34 -8.63
C GLN A 201 -4.43 24.98 -9.34
N GLU A 202 -5.33 24.78 -10.29
CA GLU A 202 -5.10 23.89 -11.44
C GLU A 202 -4.24 24.61 -12.50
N ALA A 203 -3.03 25.05 -12.15
CA ALA A 203 -2.06 25.58 -13.12
C ALA A 203 -0.64 25.70 -12.51
N GLY A 204 0.18 24.66 -12.65
CA GLY A 204 1.64 24.83 -12.70
C GLY A 204 2.44 24.98 -11.39
N GLY A 205 1.83 24.87 -10.20
CA GLY A 205 2.57 24.90 -8.93
C GLY A 205 3.30 23.59 -8.61
N SER A 206 4.58 23.66 -8.24
CA SER A 206 5.33 22.50 -7.73
C SER A 206 4.72 21.97 -6.42
N ALA A 207 4.64 20.64 -6.25
CA ALA A 207 4.10 19.99 -5.03
C ALA A 207 4.76 20.48 -3.73
N ALA A 208 6.02 20.92 -3.80
CA ALA A 208 6.73 21.52 -2.67
C ALA A 208 6.16 22.90 -2.28
N ALA A 209 5.72 23.72 -3.24
CA ALA A 209 5.12 25.03 -2.96
C ALA A 209 3.76 24.88 -2.27
N LEU A 210 2.93 23.96 -2.78
CA LEU A 210 1.65 23.59 -2.18
C LEU A 210 1.79 23.03 -0.75
N GLY A 211 2.84 22.24 -0.49
CA GLY A 211 3.15 21.76 0.86
C GLY A 211 3.51 22.87 1.84
N VAL A 212 4.28 23.87 1.40
CA VAL A 212 4.67 25.03 2.23
C VAL A 212 3.47 25.93 2.51
N GLU A 213 2.57 26.09 1.54
CA GLU A 213 1.31 26.80 1.73
C GLU A 213 0.38 26.09 2.70
N PHE A 214 0.28 24.76 2.61
CA PHE A 214 -0.43 23.94 3.59
C PHE A 214 0.12 24.16 5.00
N GLU A 215 1.45 24.08 5.20
CA GLU A 215 2.04 24.29 6.53
C GLU A 215 1.81 25.71 7.04
N ARG A 216 1.91 26.72 6.18
CA ARG A 216 1.61 28.11 6.54
C ARG A 216 0.15 28.27 6.99
N ALA A 217 -0.79 27.69 6.25
CA ALA A 217 -2.21 27.69 6.61
C ALA A 217 -2.48 26.90 7.90
N TRP A 218 -1.81 25.76 8.07
CA TRP A 218 -1.89 24.91 9.26
C TRP A 218 -1.40 25.62 10.53
N ARG A 219 -0.24 26.28 10.43
CA ARG A 219 0.36 27.07 11.53
C ARG A 219 -0.46 28.33 11.82
N GLY A 220 -1.01 28.98 10.79
CA GLY A 220 -1.90 30.13 10.92
C GLY A 220 -3.21 29.80 11.64
N SER A 221 -3.69 28.56 11.53
CA SER A 221 -4.90 28.05 12.18
C SER A 221 -4.64 27.30 13.50
N LYS A 222 -3.43 27.38 14.09
CA LYS A 222 -3.08 26.66 15.33
C LYS A 222 -4.00 26.95 16.52
N ARG A 223 -4.62 28.13 16.56
CA ARG A 223 -5.57 28.53 17.62
C ARG A 223 -7.03 28.17 17.30
N ASP A 224 -7.29 27.61 16.13
CA ASP A 224 -8.64 27.32 15.63
C ASP A 224 -8.77 25.85 15.16
N PRO A 225 -9.05 24.92 16.10
CA PRO A 225 -9.21 23.49 15.81
C PRO A 225 -10.24 23.14 14.71
N PRO A 226 -11.43 23.78 14.62
CA PRO A 226 -12.37 23.48 13.55
C PRO A 226 -11.88 23.93 12.17
N ALA A 227 -11.11 25.02 12.07
CA ALA A 227 -10.51 25.43 10.80
C ALA A 227 -9.44 24.43 10.32
N GLN A 228 -8.62 23.90 11.23
CA GLN A 228 -7.66 22.83 10.91
C GLN A 228 -8.38 21.55 10.45
N ALA A 229 -9.47 21.18 11.11
CA ALA A 229 -10.27 20.03 10.72
C ALA A 229 -10.92 20.23 9.33
N ALA A 230 -11.47 21.43 9.06
CA ALA A 230 -12.04 21.77 7.76
C ALA A 230 -10.98 21.69 6.64
N LEU A 231 -9.76 22.14 6.92
CA LEU A 231 -8.64 22.06 5.98
C LEU A 231 -8.26 20.61 5.67
N LEU A 232 -8.24 19.71 6.67
CA LEU A 232 -8.03 18.28 6.43
C LEU A 232 -9.17 17.64 5.65
N CYS A 233 -10.42 18.01 5.95
CA CYS A 233 -11.58 17.49 5.25
C CYS A 233 -11.68 17.98 3.79
N ALA A 234 -11.12 19.15 3.48
CA ALA A 234 -11.07 19.70 2.13
C ALA A 234 -10.03 19.01 1.23
N ILE A 235 -9.05 18.29 1.81
CA ILE A 235 -7.95 17.66 1.08
C ILE A 235 -8.27 16.17 0.83
N PRO A 236 -8.25 15.71 -0.43
CA PRO A 236 -8.38 14.29 -0.71
C PRO A 236 -7.23 13.48 -0.07
N PRO A 237 -7.51 12.32 0.56
CA PRO A 237 -6.49 11.54 1.25
C PRO A 237 -5.36 11.07 0.33
N ALA A 238 -5.63 10.87 -0.97
CA ALA A 238 -4.60 10.53 -1.96
C ALA A 238 -3.58 11.68 -2.23
N ARG A 239 -3.98 12.95 -2.02
CA ARG A 239 -3.12 14.13 -2.23
C ARG A 239 -2.27 14.47 -1.00
N LEU A 240 -2.73 14.07 0.19
CA LEU A 240 -2.04 14.36 1.46
C LEU A 240 -0.56 13.93 1.50
N PRO A 241 -0.17 12.73 1.03
CA PRO A 241 1.24 12.32 1.09
C PRO A 241 2.13 13.20 0.22
N HIS A 242 1.63 13.62 -0.93
CA HIS A 242 2.33 14.47 -1.90
C HIS A 242 2.56 15.88 -1.36
N LEU A 243 1.56 16.46 -0.70
CA LEU A 243 1.65 17.78 -0.07
C LEU A 243 2.64 17.78 1.10
N LEU A 244 2.64 16.70 1.88
CA LEU A 244 3.43 16.63 3.11
C LEU A 244 4.85 16.09 2.89
N THR A 245 5.19 15.60 1.69
CA THR A 245 6.48 14.91 1.44
C THR A 245 7.71 15.72 1.88
N HIS A 246 7.73 17.03 1.60
CA HIS A 246 8.86 17.90 1.92
C HIS A 246 8.72 18.66 3.24
N VAL A 247 7.54 18.62 3.84
CA VAL A 247 7.15 19.54 4.93
C VAL A 247 6.81 18.80 6.23
N LEU A 248 6.64 17.47 6.15
CA LEU A 248 6.32 16.65 7.31
C LEU A 248 7.52 16.58 8.28
N ASN A 249 7.31 17.19 9.44
CA ASN A 249 8.18 17.12 10.62
C ASN A 249 7.47 16.34 11.74
N PRO A 250 8.18 15.81 12.76
CA PRO A 250 7.54 15.02 13.83
C PRO A 250 6.46 15.80 14.59
N GLU A 251 6.67 17.10 14.81
CA GLU A 251 5.68 17.98 15.42
C GLU A 251 4.41 18.13 14.55
N LEU A 252 4.58 18.40 13.25
CA LEU A 252 3.46 18.53 12.34
C LEU A 252 2.69 17.22 12.19
N LEU A 253 3.41 16.09 12.13
CA LEU A 253 2.83 14.76 12.10
C LEU A 253 1.94 14.51 13.34
N ALA A 254 2.45 14.84 14.53
CA ALA A 254 1.69 14.71 15.78
C ALA A 254 0.44 15.61 15.77
N GLU A 255 0.58 16.89 15.39
CA GLU A 255 -0.52 17.84 15.36
C GLU A 255 -1.63 17.42 14.38
N VAL A 256 -1.26 17.00 13.17
CA VAL A 256 -2.21 16.52 12.15
C VAL A 256 -2.90 15.25 12.62
N ALA A 257 -2.15 14.26 13.11
CA ALA A 257 -2.74 13.00 13.59
C ALA A 257 -3.68 13.23 14.79
N MET A 258 -3.31 14.10 15.72
CA MET A 258 -4.18 14.52 16.84
C MET A 258 -5.47 15.17 16.35
N ARG A 259 -5.40 16.08 15.37
CA ARG A 259 -6.61 16.72 14.80
C ARG A 259 -7.52 15.74 14.09
N VAL A 260 -6.95 14.78 13.36
CA VAL A 260 -7.72 13.72 12.72
C VAL A 260 -8.49 12.92 13.78
N LEU A 261 -7.84 12.51 14.88
CA LEU A 261 -8.46 11.71 15.92
C LEU A 261 -9.48 12.47 16.78
N GLU A 262 -9.24 13.74 17.10
CA GLU A 262 -10.15 14.49 17.98
C GLU A 262 -11.37 15.08 17.27
N SER A 263 -11.21 15.52 16.02
CA SER A 263 -12.23 16.33 15.32
C SER A 263 -12.82 15.58 14.13
N VAL A 264 -11.97 15.01 13.26
CA VAL A 264 -12.42 14.34 12.04
C VAL A 264 -13.06 12.99 12.38
N ALA A 265 -12.47 12.20 13.27
CA ALA A 265 -12.99 10.89 13.66
C ALA A 265 -14.41 10.95 14.27
N ARG A 266 -14.73 12.02 15.01
CA ARG A 266 -16.07 12.22 15.59
C ARG A 266 -17.14 12.55 14.55
N ARG A 267 -16.76 13.12 13.41
CA ARG A 267 -17.69 13.53 12.34
C ARG A 267 -17.74 12.51 11.19
N GLN A 268 -16.58 11.97 10.80
CA GLN A 268 -16.39 11.08 9.65
C GLN A 268 -15.28 10.05 9.96
N PRO A 269 -15.62 8.87 10.51
CA PRO A 269 -14.64 7.87 10.91
C PRO A 269 -13.93 7.20 9.72
N SER A 270 -14.60 7.05 8.58
CA SER A 270 -14.02 6.50 7.35
C SER A 270 -12.92 7.40 6.78
N LEU A 271 -13.20 8.71 6.64
CA LEU A 271 -12.23 9.69 6.17
C LEU A 271 -11.04 9.81 7.13
N ALA A 272 -11.28 9.79 8.45
CA ALA A 272 -10.21 9.82 9.43
C ALA A 272 -9.24 8.63 9.26
N LEU A 273 -9.77 7.44 9.00
CA LEU A 273 -8.97 6.25 8.77
C LEU A 273 -8.15 6.35 7.47
N ASP A 274 -8.74 6.87 6.39
CA ASP A 274 -8.06 7.05 5.11
C ASP A 274 -6.98 8.14 5.17
N LEU A 275 -7.18 9.20 5.96
CA LEU A 275 -6.16 10.21 6.23
C LEU A 275 -4.99 9.64 7.04
N LEU A 276 -5.25 8.81 8.06
CA LEU A 276 -4.19 8.14 8.82
C LEU A 276 -3.40 7.14 7.95
N ARG A 277 -4.08 6.42 7.05
CA ARG A 277 -3.42 5.55 6.06
C ARG A 277 -2.56 6.36 5.10
N ALA A 278 -3.07 7.50 4.61
CA ALA A 278 -2.32 8.39 3.74
C ALA A 278 -1.07 8.96 4.42
N LEU A 279 -1.15 9.35 5.70
CA LEU A 279 0.01 9.79 6.47
C LEU A 279 1.10 8.72 6.54
N ARG A 280 0.72 7.45 6.71
CA ARG A 280 1.66 6.30 6.70
C ARG A 280 2.38 6.13 5.36
N CYS A 281 1.75 6.55 4.26
CA CYS A 281 2.34 6.46 2.92
C CYS A 281 3.41 7.53 2.62
N VAL A 282 3.66 8.47 3.54
CA VAL A 282 4.73 9.47 3.36
C VAL A 282 6.10 8.78 3.49
N PRO A 283 7.05 8.95 2.53
CA PRO A 283 8.31 8.20 2.49
C PRO A 283 9.18 8.29 3.77
N ARG A 284 9.08 9.40 4.50
CA ARG A 284 9.83 9.66 5.75
C ARG A 284 9.06 9.26 7.02
N PHE A 285 7.84 8.75 6.89
CA PHE A 285 6.96 8.48 8.03
C PHE A 285 7.61 7.60 9.11
N PRO A 286 8.27 6.46 8.82
CA PRO A 286 8.85 5.62 9.87
C PRO A 286 9.92 6.34 10.70
N MET A 287 10.75 7.17 10.06
CA MET A 287 11.75 7.99 10.75
C MET A 287 11.11 9.08 11.60
N LEU A 288 10.02 9.69 11.12
CA LEU A 288 9.31 10.76 11.82
C LEU A 288 8.50 10.23 13.00
N ALA A 289 7.88 9.07 12.85
CA ALA A 289 7.17 8.37 13.91
C ALA A 289 8.11 7.98 15.07
N MET A 290 9.34 7.53 14.76
CA MET A 290 10.38 7.29 15.76
C MET A 290 10.87 8.57 16.46
N GLY A 291 10.72 9.73 15.82
CA GLY A 291 11.09 11.05 16.35
C GLY A 291 10.00 11.70 17.22
N LEU A 292 8.86 11.05 17.43
CA LEU A 292 7.78 11.57 18.26
C LEU A 292 8.17 11.55 19.74
N ALA A 293 7.96 12.67 20.43
CA ALA A 293 8.21 12.76 21.86
C ALA A 293 7.22 11.86 22.64
N PRO A 294 7.62 11.28 23.78
CA PRO A 294 6.73 10.43 24.59
C PRO A 294 5.42 11.11 24.98
N ARG A 295 5.42 12.44 25.16
CA ARG A 295 4.23 13.25 25.42
C ARG A 295 3.26 13.27 24.23
N GLN A 296 3.78 13.35 23.00
CA GLN A 296 2.98 13.33 21.78
C GLN A 296 2.37 11.94 21.56
N CYS A 297 3.13 10.87 21.78
CA CYS A 297 2.61 9.50 21.71
C CYS A 297 1.52 9.24 22.75
N ALA A 298 1.68 9.75 23.98
CA ALA A 298 0.65 9.66 25.01
C ALA A 298 -0.62 10.45 24.65
N ALA A 299 -0.48 11.64 24.07
CA ALA A 299 -1.61 12.43 23.59
C ALA A 299 -2.38 11.71 22.47
N LEU A 300 -1.66 11.10 21.52
CA LEU A 300 -2.26 10.34 20.41
C LEU A 300 -3.05 9.12 20.93
N ARG A 301 -2.52 8.41 21.92
CA ARG A 301 -3.24 7.32 22.58
C ARG A 301 -4.52 7.79 23.27
N ASN A 302 -4.44 8.87 24.05
CA ASN A 302 -5.62 9.44 24.70
C ASN A 302 -6.68 9.90 23.69
N ALA A 303 -6.25 10.46 22.55
CA ALA A 303 -7.16 10.88 21.48
C ALA A 303 -7.81 9.67 20.77
N TRP A 304 -7.05 8.60 20.57
CA TRP A 304 -7.53 7.32 20.02
C TRP A 304 -8.57 6.67 20.93
N ASP A 305 -8.30 6.59 22.24
CA ASP A 305 -9.23 6.05 23.22
C ASP A 305 -10.48 6.94 23.33
N GLY A 306 -10.30 8.26 23.28
CA GLY A 306 -11.38 9.24 23.31
C GLY A 306 -12.29 9.24 22.07
N CYS A 307 -11.88 8.64 20.95
CA CYS A 307 -12.74 8.45 19.79
C CYS A 307 -13.43 7.07 19.77
N GLY A 308 -13.17 6.20 20.77
CA GLY A 308 -13.76 4.86 20.85
C GLY A 308 -13.19 3.86 19.85
N GLY A 309 -12.04 4.18 19.23
CA GLY A 309 -11.46 3.43 18.13
C GLY A 309 -12.15 3.65 16.78
N LEU A 310 -11.40 3.53 15.69
CA LEU A 310 -11.94 3.63 14.32
C LEU A 310 -12.33 2.24 13.78
N PRO A 311 -13.55 2.05 13.27
CA PRO A 311 -13.95 0.78 12.66
C PRO A 311 -13.10 0.50 11.40
N GLY A 312 -12.44 -0.67 11.36
CA GLY A 312 -11.57 -1.06 10.24
C GLY A 312 -10.09 -0.66 10.39
N ALA A 313 -9.66 -0.23 11.58
CA ALA A 313 -8.26 0.04 11.87
C ALA A 313 -7.40 -1.24 11.85
N GLU A 314 -6.43 -1.30 10.95
CA GLU A 314 -5.48 -2.41 10.87
C GLU A 314 -4.50 -2.39 12.05
N PRO A 315 -4.10 -3.55 12.61
CA PRO A 315 -3.12 -3.60 13.70
C PRO A 315 -1.76 -3.00 13.32
N GLU A 316 -1.39 -3.06 12.04
CA GLU A 316 -0.18 -2.42 11.50
C GLU A 316 -0.26 -0.88 11.49
N LEU A 317 -1.46 -0.31 11.35
CA LEU A 317 -1.66 1.14 11.45
C LEU A 317 -1.51 1.59 12.91
N LEU A 318 -2.08 0.85 13.85
CA LEU A 318 -1.98 1.13 15.28
C LEU A 318 -0.52 1.08 15.75
N LYS A 319 0.21 0.05 15.32
CA LYS A 319 1.64 -0.10 15.61
C LYS A 319 2.47 1.06 15.05
N ALA A 320 2.15 1.51 13.84
CA ALA A 320 2.85 2.62 13.17
C ALA A 320 2.74 3.96 13.90
N PHE A 321 1.62 4.20 14.62
CA PHE A 321 1.41 5.40 15.43
C PHE A 321 1.64 5.18 16.93
N GLY A 322 2.06 3.99 17.36
CA GLY A 322 2.26 3.66 18.78
C GLY A 322 0.99 3.63 19.62
N LEU A 323 -0.13 3.26 18.99
CA LEU A 323 -1.50 3.21 19.54
C LEU A 323 -1.90 1.81 20.04
N GLN A 324 -0.93 0.92 20.25
CA GLN A 324 -1.12 -0.40 20.89
C GLN A 324 -0.94 -0.32 22.40
#